data_AF-A0A539EA29-F1
#
_entry.id   AF-A0A539EA29-F1
#
_cell.length_a   1.000
_cell.length_b   1.000
_cell.length_c   1.000
_cell.angle_alpha   90.00
_cell.angle_beta   90.00
_cell.angle_gamma   90.00
#
_symmetry.space_group_name_H-M   'P 1'
#
loop_
_entity.id
_entity.type
_entity.pdbx_description
1 polymer ?
#
loop_
_entity_poly.entity_id
_entity_poly.type
_entity_poly.pdbx_seq_one_letter_code
_entity_poly.pdbx_strand_id
1 'polypeptide(L)'
;MEGDASTYSTFGHLARTVTALDGEVRIATVPGVAAYHAAAAHLNMPLADTDDAIAIIPAAYGIETIETLLDEFDTLVLLKVKPLLDEVIALLERRGLLEYARFVEKVGAPEERTVTDVATLRNTKVNYLSLMLVRNPHRQRGELIRGCRKKSQFEIEEVEV
;
A
#
# COMPACT_ATOMS: atom_id res chain seq x y z
N MET A 1 10.94 7.97 -5.70
CA MET A 1 10.49 9.36 -5.57
C MET A 1 10.16 9.63 -4.10
N GLU A 2 10.51 10.80 -3.58
CA GLU A 2 9.91 11.30 -2.33
C GLU A 2 8.45 11.69 -2.63
N GLY A 3 7.55 11.39 -1.70
CA GLY A 3 6.12 11.55 -1.91
C GLY A 3 5.59 12.81 -1.25
N ASP A 4 4.80 12.60 -0.21
CA ASP A 4 4.15 13.67 0.53
C ASP A 4 4.92 14.02 1.83
N ALA A 5 5.00 15.30 2.15
CA ALA A 5 5.75 15.79 3.32
C ALA A 5 5.08 15.43 4.67
N SER A 6 3.82 15.00 4.67
CA SER A 6 3.08 14.60 5.87
C SER A 6 3.05 13.08 6.12
N THR A 7 3.40 12.26 5.12
CA THR A 7 3.30 10.79 5.23
C THR A 7 4.69 10.12 5.30
N TYR A 8 5.03 9.52 6.44
CA TYR A 8 6.31 8.83 6.69
C TYR A 8 7.56 9.63 6.26
N SER A 9 7.49 10.95 6.42
CA SER A 9 8.53 11.93 6.07
C SER A 9 9.28 12.41 7.32
N THR A 10 10.54 12.80 7.13
CA THR A 10 11.35 13.46 8.17
C THR A 10 11.02 14.95 8.31
N PHE A 11 10.28 15.55 7.36
CA PHE A 11 9.95 16.98 7.37
C PHE A 11 9.28 17.42 8.67
N GLY A 12 8.34 16.64 9.22
CA GLY A 12 7.69 16.98 10.48
C GLY A 12 8.65 17.09 11.66
N HIS A 13 9.74 16.30 11.68
CA HIS A 13 10.77 16.40 12.71
C HIS A 13 11.57 17.70 12.55
N LEU A 14 11.98 18.01 11.33
CA LEU A 14 12.69 19.25 11.00
C LEU A 14 11.83 20.48 11.37
N ALA A 15 10.57 20.50 10.96
CA ALA A 15 9.65 21.61 11.22
C ALA A 15 9.51 21.88 12.72
N ARG A 16 9.32 20.84 13.54
CA ARG A 16 9.26 20.97 15.00
C ARG A 16 10.56 21.53 15.58
N THR A 17 11.71 21.05 15.11
CA THR A 17 13.01 21.53 15.58
C THR A 17 13.22 23.01 15.25
N VAL A 18 12.92 23.43 14.02
CA VAL A 18 13.09 24.82 13.60
C VAL A 18 12.17 25.76 14.38
N THR A 19 10.90 25.41 14.53
CA THR A 19 9.95 26.22 15.32
C THR A 19 10.36 26.34 16.79
N ALA A 20 11.01 25.31 17.37
CA ALA A 20 11.50 25.36 18.74
C ALA A 20 12.73 26.28 18.90
N LEU A 21 13.53 26.46 17.84
CA LEU A 21 14.69 27.35 17.84
C LEU A 21 14.29 28.81 17.61
N ASP A 22 13.27 29.04 16.77
CA ASP A 22 12.76 30.36 16.46
C ASP A 22 11.25 30.30 16.15
N GLY A 23 10.45 30.86 17.06
CA GLY A 23 8.99 30.90 16.96
C GLY A 23 8.45 31.87 15.91
N GLU A 24 9.28 32.74 15.35
CA GLU A 24 8.86 33.66 14.28
C GLU A 24 8.93 33.02 12.89
N VAL A 25 9.64 31.89 12.76
CA VAL A 25 9.76 31.15 11.50
C VAL A 25 8.38 30.62 11.07
N ARG A 26 7.96 31.04 9.87
CA ARG A 26 6.73 30.57 9.24
C ARG A 26 7.01 29.31 8.43
N ILE A 27 6.35 28.21 8.79
CA ILE A 27 6.46 26.92 8.10
C ILE A 27 5.13 26.61 7.42
N ALA A 28 5.18 26.24 6.15
CA ALA A 28 4.03 25.77 5.39
C ALA A 28 4.34 24.40 4.78
N THR A 29 3.42 23.45 4.93
CA THR A 29 3.49 22.14 4.26
C THR A 29 2.71 22.21 2.96
N VAL A 30 3.39 21.96 1.84
CA VAL A 30 2.76 21.83 0.52
C VAL A 30 2.52 20.33 0.27
N PRO A 31 1.28 19.89 -0.04
CA PRO A 31 1.00 18.49 -0.26
C PRO A 31 1.68 17.96 -1.52
N GLY A 32 2.14 16.71 -1.46
CA GLY A 32 2.71 15.98 -2.57
C GLY A 32 1.88 14.74 -2.95
N VAL A 33 2.18 14.14 -4.09
CA VAL A 33 1.61 12.83 -4.45
C VAL A 33 2.43 11.75 -3.75
N ALA A 34 1.81 11.05 -2.80
CA ALA A 34 2.48 9.96 -2.09
C ALA A 34 2.82 8.78 -3.04
N ALA A 35 3.96 8.12 -2.79
CA ALA A 35 4.45 7.03 -3.64
C ALA A 35 3.44 5.88 -3.82
N TYR A 36 2.65 5.57 -2.78
CA TYR A 36 1.62 4.54 -2.86
C TYR A 36 0.41 4.94 -3.71
N HIS A 37 0.06 6.22 -3.76
CA HIS A 37 -0.95 6.72 -4.71
C HIS A 37 -0.42 6.69 -6.14
N ALA A 38 0.84 7.11 -6.34
CA ALA A 38 1.48 7.02 -7.65
C ALA A 38 1.54 5.57 -8.15
N ALA A 39 1.88 4.62 -7.27
CA ALA A 39 1.94 3.20 -7.61
C ALA A 39 0.55 2.62 -7.91
N ALA A 40 -0.47 2.96 -7.11
CA ALA A 40 -1.85 2.55 -7.35
C ALA A 40 -2.35 3.03 -8.72
N ALA A 41 -2.10 4.31 -9.05
CA ALA A 41 -2.45 4.87 -10.36
C ALA A 41 -1.67 4.19 -11.50
N HIS A 42 -0.36 3.98 -11.33
CA HIS A 42 0.49 3.30 -12.33
C HIS A 42 0.02 1.87 -12.61
N LEU A 43 -0.35 1.13 -11.56
CA LEU A 43 -0.81 -0.26 -11.66
C LEU A 43 -2.27 -0.37 -12.11
N ASN A 44 -2.98 0.75 -12.30
CA ASN A 44 -4.44 0.79 -12.47
C ASN A 44 -5.18 -0.05 -11.40
N MET A 45 -4.71 0.05 -10.17
CA MET A 45 -5.15 -0.74 -9.03
C MET A 45 -5.66 0.21 -7.94
N PRO A 46 -6.98 0.35 -7.76
CA PRO A 46 -7.52 1.23 -6.72
C PRO A 46 -7.09 0.73 -5.33
N LEU A 47 -6.73 1.66 -4.44
CA LEU A 47 -6.39 1.31 -3.06
C LEU A 47 -7.64 0.89 -2.27
N ALA A 48 -8.81 1.45 -2.57
CA ALA A 48 -10.09 1.11 -1.95
C ALA A 48 -11.23 1.29 -2.97
N ASP A 49 -12.26 0.46 -2.81
CA ASP A 49 -13.59 0.65 -3.37
C ASP A 49 -14.63 0.64 -2.24
N THR A 50 -15.60 1.55 -2.31
CA THR A 50 -16.79 1.63 -1.44
C THR A 50 -16.47 1.62 0.06
N ASP A 51 -16.44 0.44 0.69
CA ASP A 51 -16.27 0.19 2.12
C ASP A 51 -14.94 -0.51 2.46
N ASP A 52 -14.02 -0.61 1.50
CA ASP A 52 -12.68 -1.15 1.70
C ASP A 52 -11.90 -0.36 2.77
N ALA A 53 -11.30 -1.10 3.71
CA ALA A 53 -10.34 -0.55 4.64
C ALA A 53 -8.91 -0.66 4.08
N ILE A 54 -8.11 0.41 4.20
CA ILE A 54 -6.71 0.44 3.79
C ILE A 54 -5.81 0.65 5.01
N ALA A 55 -4.71 -0.10 5.09
CA ALA A 55 -3.60 0.21 5.99
C ALA A 55 -2.33 0.53 5.20
N ILE A 56 -1.64 1.59 5.61
CA ILE A 56 -0.39 2.06 5.00
C ILE A 56 0.71 2.00 6.06
N ILE A 57 1.62 1.04 5.93
CA ILE A 57 2.63 0.76 6.95
C ILE A 57 4.02 0.49 6.35
N PRO A 58 5.10 0.94 6.98
CA PRO A 58 6.44 0.40 6.78
C PRO A 58 6.46 -1.11 6.99
N ALA A 59 7.07 -1.86 6.07
CA ALA A 59 7.27 -3.30 6.26
C ALA A 59 8.06 -3.61 7.55
N ALA A 60 8.91 -2.68 7.99
CA ALA A 60 9.70 -2.80 9.21
C ALA A 60 8.88 -3.01 10.51
N TYR A 61 7.54 -2.88 10.48
CA TYR A 61 6.67 -3.27 11.59
C TYR A 61 6.60 -4.78 11.85
N GLY A 62 7.21 -5.61 10.99
CA GLY A 62 7.39 -7.04 11.22
C GLY A 62 6.26 -7.90 10.66
N ILE A 63 6.55 -9.19 10.47
CA ILE A 63 5.64 -10.15 9.83
C ILE A 63 4.37 -10.40 10.64
N GLU A 64 4.47 -10.50 11.97
CA GLU A 64 3.30 -10.71 12.85
C GLU A 64 2.28 -9.58 12.72
N THR A 65 2.76 -8.34 12.68
CA THR A 65 1.92 -7.15 12.45
C THR A 65 1.28 -7.20 11.07
N ILE A 66 2.05 -7.52 10.03
CA ILE A 66 1.53 -7.60 8.66
C ILE A 66 0.46 -8.69 8.55
N GLU A 67 0.68 -9.85 9.16
CA GLU A 67 -0.28 -10.95 9.18
C GLU A 67 -1.59 -10.55 9.87
N THR A 68 -1.50 -9.89 11.02
CA THR A 68 -2.69 -9.35 11.73
C THR A 68 -3.45 -8.36 10.85
N LEU A 69 -2.74 -7.42 10.22
CA LEU A 69 -3.37 -6.41 9.38
C LEU A 69 -4.01 -6.98 8.11
N LEU A 70 -3.49 -8.11 7.59
CA LEU A 70 -4.14 -8.80 6.47
C LEU A 70 -5.54 -9.29 6.86
N ASP A 71 -5.77 -9.64 8.13
CA ASP A 71 -7.10 -10.06 8.60
C ASP A 71 -8.05 -8.86 8.78
N GLU A 72 -7.51 -7.67 9.06
CA GLU A 72 -8.29 -6.49 9.39
C GLU A 72 -8.57 -5.54 8.22
N PHE A 73 -7.76 -5.55 7.16
CA PHE A 73 -7.81 -4.58 6.06
C PHE A 73 -7.92 -5.25 4.68
N ASP A 74 -8.63 -4.59 3.76
CA ASP A 74 -8.81 -5.07 2.39
C ASP A 74 -7.59 -4.80 1.52
N THR A 75 -6.87 -3.72 1.83
CA THR A 75 -5.63 -3.35 1.14
C THR A 75 -4.54 -3.02 2.13
N LEU A 76 -3.39 -3.69 2.00
CA LEU A 76 -2.15 -3.28 2.64
C LEU A 76 -1.23 -2.59 1.65
N VAL A 77 -0.74 -1.43 2.04
CA VAL A 77 0.39 -0.75 1.41
C VAL A 77 1.60 -0.94 2.31
N LEU A 78 2.49 -1.83 1.90
CA LEU A 78 3.75 -2.07 2.59
C LEU A 78 4.83 -1.17 2.00
N LEU A 79 5.31 -0.20 2.76
CA LEU A 79 6.37 0.73 2.36
C LEU A 79 7.74 0.16 2.71
N LYS A 80 8.74 0.42 1.88
CA LYS A 80 10.15 0.04 2.13
C LYS A 80 10.27 -1.46 2.39
N VAL A 81 9.72 -2.28 1.50
CA VAL A 81 9.58 -3.75 1.68
C VAL A 81 10.90 -4.51 1.65
N LYS A 82 11.97 -3.89 1.13
CA LYS A 82 13.31 -4.49 1.04
C LYS A 82 13.75 -5.33 2.25
N PRO A 83 13.61 -4.89 3.52
CA PRO A 83 14.13 -5.63 4.67
C PRO A 83 13.42 -6.96 4.93
N LEU A 84 12.14 -7.08 4.57
CA LEU A 84 11.31 -8.26 4.88
C LEU A 84 10.74 -8.93 3.62
N LEU A 85 11.30 -8.64 2.45
CA LEU A 85 10.70 -9.03 1.17
C LEU A 85 10.42 -10.53 1.08
N ASP A 86 11.41 -11.37 1.35
CA ASP A 86 11.27 -12.82 1.24
C ASP A 86 10.28 -13.39 2.26
N GLU A 87 10.25 -12.84 3.46
CA GLU A 87 9.32 -13.23 4.53
C GLU A 87 7.88 -12.81 4.21
N VAL A 88 7.69 -11.61 3.64
CA VAL A 88 6.39 -11.15 3.15
C VAL A 88 5.91 -12.05 2.03
N ILE A 89 6.76 -12.36 1.03
CA ILE A 89 6.37 -13.28 -0.06
C ILE A 89 5.99 -14.65 0.53
N ALA A 90 6.75 -15.19 1.49
CA ALA A 90 6.42 -16.44 2.14
C ALA A 90 5.10 -16.39 2.92
N LEU A 91 4.79 -15.28 3.60
CA LEU A 91 3.50 -15.07 4.25
C LEU A 91 2.37 -15.06 3.21
N LEU A 92 2.50 -14.28 2.14
CA LEU A 92 1.49 -14.18 1.09
C LEU A 92 1.26 -15.53 0.41
N GLU A 93 2.30 -16.32 0.19
CA GLU A 93 2.18 -17.69 -0.33
C GLU A 93 1.35 -18.58 0.60
N ARG A 94 1.67 -18.60 1.90
CA ARG A 94 0.90 -19.38 2.90
C ARG A 94 -0.57 -18.95 2.98
N ARG A 95 -0.83 -17.65 2.76
CA ARG A 95 -2.18 -17.07 2.81
C ARG A 95 -2.92 -17.14 1.47
N GLY A 96 -2.30 -17.64 0.40
CA GLY A 96 -2.90 -17.68 -0.94
C GLY A 96 -3.05 -16.31 -1.60
N LEU A 97 -2.23 -15.32 -1.22
CA LEU A 97 -2.36 -13.92 -1.61
C LEU A 97 -1.36 -13.43 -2.67
N LEU A 98 -0.50 -14.31 -3.20
CA LEU A 98 0.52 -13.92 -4.19
C LEU A 98 -0.09 -13.27 -5.44
N GLU A 99 -1.21 -13.79 -5.93
CA GLU A 99 -1.87 -13.26 -7.13
C GLU A 99 -2.48 -11.86 -6.94
N TYR A 100 -2.72 -11.46 -5.69
CA TYR A 100 -3.30 -10.16 -5.30
C TYR A 100 -2.25 -9.16 -4.82
N ALA A 101 -0.97 -9.50 -4.94
CA ALA A 101 0.14 -8.64 -4.56
C ALA A 101 0.84 -8.05 -5.79
N ARG A 102 1.21 -6.77 -5.73
CA ARG A 102 1.97 -6.07 -6.76
C ARG A 102 3.12 -5.32 -6.11
N PHE A 103 4.29 -5.39 -6.73
CA PHE A 103 5.49 -4.71 -6.26
C PHE A 103 5.86 -3.59 -7.24
N VAL A 104 6.25 -2.45 -6.69
CA VAL A 104 6.81 -1.33 -7.48
C VAL A 104 8.02 -0.78 -6.74
N GLU A 105 9.13 -0.61 -7.45
CA GLU A 105 10.28 0.15 -6.98
C GLU A 105 10.52 1.38 -7.83
N LYS A 106 10.91 2.48 -7.16
CA LYS A 106 11.22 3.77 -7.76
C LYS A 106 10.09 4.32 -8.66
N VAL A 107 8.84 4.20 -8.23
CA VAL A 107 7.68 4.71 -8.97
C VAL A 107 7.90 6.16 -9.46
N GLY A 108 7.57 6.42 -10.72
CA GLY A 108 7.72 7.67 -11.44
C GLY A 108 9.16 8.06 -11.81
N ALA A 109 10.17 7.23 -11.51
CA ALA A 109 11.55 7.47 -11.91
C ALA A 109 11.90 6.72 -13.22
N PRO A 110 12.97 7.13 -13.94
CA PRO A 110 13.42 6.41 -15.13
C PRO A 110 13.80 4.95 -14.89
N GLU A 111 14.23 4.60 -13.68
CA GLU A 111 14.54 3.22 -13.28
C GLU A 111 13.39 2.54 -12.52
N GLU A 112 12.15 3.00 -12.73
CA GLU A 112 10.96 2.33 -12.20
C GLU A 112 10.95 0.86 -12.63
N ARG A 113 10.60 -0.02 -11.70
CA ARG A 113 10.37 -1.44 -11.99
C ARG A 113 9.11 -1.90 -11.27
N THR A 114 8.21 -2.47 -12.07
CA THR A 114 6.96 -3.07 -11.62
C THR A 114 7.04 -4.58 -11.78
N VAL A 115 6.61 -5.32 -10.75
CA VAL A 115 6.55 -6.78 -10.76
C VAL A 115 5.17 -7.24 -10.30
N THR A 116 4.49 -8.00 -11.17
CA THR A 116 3.16 -8.52 -10.93
C THR A 116 3.18 -9.88 -10.23
N ASP A 117 4.08 -10.76 -10.66
CA ASP A 117 4.38 -12.02 -9.96
C ASP A 117 5.47 -11.78 -8.92
N VAL A 118 5.05 -11.43 -7.70
CA VAL A 118 5.97 -11.10 -6.60
C VAL A 118 6.79 -12.31 -6.15
N ALA A 119 6.42 -13.55 -6.48
CA ALA A 119 7.22 -14.73 -6.14
C ALA A 119 8.56 -14.73 -6.88
N THR A 120 8.63 -14.11 -8.07
CA THR A 120 9.88 -13.94 -8.84
C THR A 120 10.92 -13.06 -8.12
N LEU A 121 10.51 -12.31 -7.11
CA LEU A 121 11.39 -11.43 -6.35
C LEU A 121 12.17 -12.14 -5.24
N ARG A 122 11.88 -13.43 -4.98
CA ARG A 122 12.59 -14.20 -3.94
C ARG A 122 14.10 -14.18 -4.17
N ASN A 123 14.85 -13.90 -3.10
CA ASN A 123 16.31 -13.80 -3.12
C ASN A 123 16.86 -12.75 -4.12
N THR A 124 16.04 -11.82 -4.58
CA THR A 124 16.48 -10.73 -5.46
C THR A 124 16.85 -9.49 -4.65
N LYS A 125 17.73 -8.65 -5.21
CA LYS A 125 18.00 -7.33 -4.62
C LYS A 125 16.97 -6.34 -5.13
N VAL A 126 16.32 -5.64 -4.21
CA VAL A 126 15.40 -4.53 -4.49
C VAL A 126 15.88 -3.22 -3.85
N ASN A 127 15.36 -2.11 -4.34
CA ASN A 127 15.66 -0.79 -3.81
C ASN A 127 14.93 -0.50 -2.49
N TYR A 128 15.44 0.42 -1.67
CA TYR A 128 14.74 0.92 -0.48
C TYR A 128 13.46 1.69 -0.84
N LEU A 129 13.45 2.39 -1.98
CA LEU A 129 12.28 3.08 -2.54
C LEU A 129 11.33 2.08 -3.22
N SER A 130 11.04 0.98 -2.54
CA SER A 130 10.10 -0.05 -2.96
C SER A 130 8.86 -0.05 -2.09
N LEU A 131 7.75 -0.47 -2.66
CA LEU A 131 6.53 -0.76 -1.94
C LEU A 131 5.84 -2.00 -2.54
N MET A 132 4.97 -2.61 -1.74
CA MET A 132 4.08 -3.68 -2.18
C MET A 132 2.65 -3.31 -1.85
N LEU A 133 1.76 -3.43 -2.84
CA LEU A 133 0.32 -3.34 -2.65
C LEU A 133 -0.22 -4.77 -2.57
N VAL A 134 -0.95 -5.09 -1.51
CA VAL A 134 -1.58 -6.40 -1.33
C VAL A 134 -3.08 -6.18 -1.14
N ARG A 135 -3.90 -6.77 -2.00
CA ARG A 135 -5.35 -6.83 -1.83
C ARG A 135 -5.72 -8.16 -1.20
N ASN A 136 -6.49 -8.16 -0.13
CA ASN A 136 -6.99 -9.38 0.47
C ASN A 136 -8.49 -9.57 0.16
N PRO A 137 -8.84 -10.32 -0.90
CA PRO A 137 -10.25 -10.62 -1.19
C PRO A 137 -10.88 -11.59 -0.19
N HIS A 138 -10.08 -12.20 0.69
CA HIS A 138 -10.53 -13.18 1.69
C HIS A 138 -10.79 -12.55 3.06
N ARG A 139 -10.64 -11.22 3.20
CA ARG A 139 -10.90 -10.51 4.45
C ARG A 139 -12.34 -10.77 4.91
N GLN A 140 -12.50 -11.27 6.13
CA GLN A 140 -13.82 -11.45 6.73
C GLN A 140 -14.32 -10.09 7.23
N ARG A 141 -15.38 -9.58 6.61
CA ARG A 141 -15.98 -8.29 6.99
C ARG A 141 -17.01 -8.50 8.10
N GLY A 142 -16.95 -7.65 9.13
CA GLY A 142 -18.02 -7.57 10.14
C GLY A 142 -19.30 -6.92 9.57
N GLU A 143 -20.38 -6.92 10.35
CA GLU A 143 -21.62 -6.25 9.96
C GLU A 143 -21.40 -4.73 9.81
N LEU A 144 -21.75 -4.18 8.65
CA LEU A 144 -21.76 -2.74 8.42
C LEU A 144 -22.86 -2.09 9.26
N ILE A 145 -22.44 -1.29 10.24
CA ILE A 145 -23.35 -0.65 11.18
C ILE A 145 -24.25 0.39 10.47
N ARG A 146 -23.76 1.13 9.44
CA ARG A 146 -24.53 2.05 8.55
C ARG A 146 -23.79 2.41 7.22
N GLY A 147 -24.47 2.30 6.05
CA GLY A 147 -24.07 2.78 4.69
C GLY A 147 -22.80 2.12 4.09
N CYS A 148 -22.57 1.83 2.80
CA CYS A 148 -23.28 1.95 1.51
C CYS A 148 -24.05 0.66 1.12
N ARG A 149 -24.94 0.79 0.14
CA ARG A 149 -26.10 -0.09 -0.10
C ARG A 149 -25.80 -1.31 -1.00
N LYS A 150 -26.66 -2.31 -0.83
CA LYS A 150 -26.90 -3.55 -1.59
C LYS A 150 -26.46 -3.52 -3.07
N LYS A 151 -25.65 -4.52 -3.46
CA LYS A 151 -25.42 -4.94 -4.84
C LYS A 151 -26.77 -5.12 -5.57
N SER A 152 -26.99 -4.41 -6.67
CA SER A 152 -27.87 -4.93 -7.73
C SER A 152 -27.10 -6.04 -8.43
N GLN A 153 -27.62 -7.26 -8.38
CA GLN A 153 -27.14 -8.36 -9.20
C GLN A 153 -27.25 -7.92 -10.67
N PHE A 154 -26.12 -7.80 -11.36
CA PHE A 154 -26.11 -7.93 -12.81
C PHE A 154 -26.08 -9.42 -13.09
N GLU A 155 -27.25 -10.01 -13.37
CA GLU A 155 -27.33 -11.29 -14.07
C GLU A 155 -26.90 -11.05 -15.52
N ILE A 156 -25.85 -11.74 -15.95
CA ILE A 156 -25.51 -11.87 -17.36
C ILE A 156 -26.37 -13.02 -17.87
N GLU A 157 -27.45 -12.70 -18.58
CA GLU A 157 -28.13 -13.69 -19.43
C GLU A 157 -27.19 -14.03 -20.59
N GLU A 158 -26.76 -15.29 -20.65
CA GLU A 158 -26.18 -15.86 -21.86
C GLU A 158 -27.25 -15.81 -22.97
N VAL A 159 -26.95 -15.07 -24.04
CA VAL A 159 -27.71 -15.16 -25.28
C VAL A 159 -26.96 -16.13 -26.20
N GLU A 160 -27.45 -17.36 -26.32
CA GLU A 160 -27.13 -18.25 -27.43
C GLU A 160 -27.67 -17.64 -28.73
N VAL A 161 -26.78 -17.48 -29.72
CA VAL A 161 -27.11 -17.46 -31.16
C VAL A 161 -26.07 -18.29 -31.90
#